data_AF-A0A365YZG6-F1
#
_entry.id   AF-A0A365YZG6-F1
#
_cell.length_a   1.000
_cell.length_b   1.000
_cell.length_c   1.000
_cell.angle_alpha   90.00
_cell.angle_beta   90.00
_cell.angle_gamma   90.00
#
_symmetry.space_group_name_H-M   'P 1'
#
loop_
_entity.id
_entity.type
_entity.pdbx_description
1 polymer ?
#
loop_
_entity_poly.entity_id
_entity_poly.type
_entity_poly.pdbx_seq_one_letter_code
_entity_poly.pdbx_strand_id
1 'polypeptide(L)' 'MSYAALDAARLAKACKAALIALDEVTGEKSEAHQRKTLMIQRIGALALAAAECKHGTPVVTLTSEEFWLISNNW' A
#
# COMPACT_ATOMS: atom_id res chain seq x y z
N MET A 1 -3.23 -18.72 4.19
CA MET A 1 -2.96 -17.32 3.82
C MET A 1 -1.45 -17.11 3.76
N SER A 2 -0.92 -16.68 2.61
CA SER A 2 0.50 -16.37 2.44
C SER A 2 0.79 -14.93 2.83
N TYR A 3 1.99 -14.74 3.40
CA TYR A 3 2.52 -13.44 3.80
C TYR A 3 3.87 -13.22 3.14
N ALA A 4 4.19 -11.96 2.83
CA ALA A 4 5.50 -11.59 2.32
C ALA A 4 6.02 -10.37 3.08
N ALA A 5 7.29 -10.45 3.51
CA ALA A 5 8.01 -9.30 4.02
C ALA A 5 8.56 -8.48 2.83
N LEU A 6 8.15 -7.23 2.74
CA LEU A 6 8.51 -6.32 1.65
C LEU A 6 9.33 -5.17 2.20
N ASP A 7 10.30 -4.71 1.42
CA ASP A 7 11.04 -3.48 1.70
C ASP A 7 10.07 -2.29 1.85
N ALA A 8 10.13 -1.63 3.01
CA ALA A 8 9.19 -0.59 3.41
C ALA A 8 9.27 0.65 2.51
N ALA A 9 10.47 1.03 2.08
CA ALA A 9 10.65 2.18 1.20
C ALA A 9 10.06 1.94 -0.20
N ARG A 10 10.24 0.73 -0.74
CA ARG A 10 9.60 0.30 -2.00
C ARG A 10 8.09 0.22 -1.85
N LEU A 11 7.60 -0.29 -0.72
CA LEU A 11 6.17 -0.39 -0.46
C LEU A 11 5.51 1.00 -0.39
N ALA A 12 6.12 1.96 0.31
CA ALA A 12 5.62 3.34 0.38
C ALA A 12 5.49 3.98 -1.01
N LYS A 13 6.48 3.76 -1.89
CA LYS A 13 6.43 4.22 -3.28
C LYS A 13 5.30 3.55 -4.06
N ALA A 14 5.11 2.24 -3.88
CA ALA A 14 4.04 1.50 -4.52
C ALA A 14 2.65 1.99 -4.07
N CYS A 15 2.44 2.25 -2.77
CA CYS A 15 1.19 2.82 -2.27
C CYS A 15 0.89 4.19 -2.89
N LYS A 16 1.90 5.05 -3.06
CA LYS A 16 1.72 6.35 -3.73
C LYS A 16 1.30 6.18 -5.19
N ALA A 17 1.95 5.28 -5.93
CA ALA A 17 1.59 4.99 -7.31
C ALA A 17 0.17 4.41 -7.41
N ALA A 18 -0.19 3.52 -6.48
CA ALA A 18 -1.51 2.91 -6.45
C ALA A 18 -2.63 3.93 -6.17
N LEU A 19 -2.40 4.91 -5.30
CA LEU A 19 -3.36 6.00 -5.06
C LEU A 19 -3.55 6.88 -6.29
N ILE A 20 -2.46 7.22 -6.99
CA ILE A 20 -2.53 8.03 -8.22
C ILE A 20 -3.39 7.31 -9.26
N ALA A 21 -3.06 6.06 -9.56
CA ALA A 21 -3.78 5.34 -10.60
C ALA A 21 -5.22 4.93 -10.15
N LEU A 22 -5.50 4.79 -8.85
CA LEU A 22 -6.88 4.62 -8.37
C LEU A 22 -7.74 5.87 -8.64
N ASP A 23 -7.17 7.06 -8.44
CA ASP A 23 -7.84 8.35 -8.70
C ASP A 23 -8.02 8.59 -10.21
N GLU A 24 -6.99 8.30 -11.02
CA GLU A 24 -7.01 8.48 -12.48
C GLU A 24 -7.99 7.54 -13.20
N VAL A 25 -8.13 6.29 -12.75
CA VAL A 25 -8.89 5.26 -13.48
C VAL A 25 -10.39 5.32 -13.20
N THR A 26 -10.81 5.62 -11.96
CA THR A 26 -12.19 5.33 -11.57
C THR A 26 -13.12 6.52 -11.66
N GLY A 27 -12.67 7.76 -11.37
CA GLY A 27 -13.58 8.91 -11.21
C GLY A 27 -14.73 8.67 -10.21
N GLU A 28 -14.68 7.56 -9.48
CA GLU A 28 -15.78 6.96 -8.75
C GLU A 28 -15.60 7.30 -7.28
N LYS A 29 -16.61 7.91 -6.67
CA LYS A 29 -16.55 8.32 -5.25
C LYS A 29 -17.37 7.41 -4.34
N SER A 30 -17.55 6.15 -4.74
CA SER A 30 -18.32 5.16 -4.00
C SER A 30 -17.68 4.83 -2.65
N GLU A 31 -18.46 4.24 -1.75
CA GLU A 31 -17.95 3.78 -0.46
C GLU A 31 -16.82 2.74 -0.63
N ALA A 32 -16.91 1.89 -1.66
CA ALA A 32 -15.87 0.92 -2.00
C ALA A 32 -14.56 1.61 -2.38
N HIS A 33 -14.62 2.66 -3.21
CA HIS A 33 -13.46 3.47 -3.56
C HIS A 33 -12.85 4.14 -2.32
N GLN A 34 -13.68 4.73 -1.44
CA GLN A 34 -13.20 5.36 -0.20
C GLN A 34 -12.52 4.36 0.73
N ARG A 35 -13.10 3.17 0.92
CA ARG A 35 -12.51 2.10 1.74
C ARG A 35 -11.17 1.63 1.16
N LYS A 36 -11.08 1.42 -0.15
CA LYS A 36 -9.82 1.06 -0.83
C LYS A 36 -8.75 2.14 -0.67
N THR A 37 -9.14 3.40 -0.86
CA THR A 37 -8.25 4.56 -0.67
C THR A 37 -7.69 4.61 0.75
N LEU A 38 -8.55 4.51 1.77
CA LEU A 38 -8.14 4.51 3.17
C LEU A 38 -7.21 3.34 3.51
N MET A 39 -7.45 2.17 2.92
CA MET A 39 -6.62 1.00 3.14
C MET A 39 -5.20 1.20 2.56
N ILE A 40 -5.09 1.68 1.32
CA ILE A 40 -3.79 1.97 0.70
C ILE A 40 -3.06 3.09 1.46
N GLN A 41 -3.77 4.13 1.89
CA GLN A 41 -3.19 5.22 2.70
C GLN A 41 -2.62 4.72 4.03
N ARG A 42 -3.34 3.84 4.74
CA ARG A 42 -2.89 3.27 6.01
C ARG A 42 -1.64 2.40 5.82
N ILE A 43 -1.63 1.54 4.81
CA ILE A 43 -0.46 0.71 4.50
C ILE A 43 0.73 1.60 4.12
N GLY A 44 0.50 2.63 3.29
CA GLY A 44 1.54 3.59 2.92
C GLY A 44 2.12 4.36 4.11
N ALA A 45 1.29 4.77 5.06
CA ALA A 45 1.73 5.45 6.29
C ALA A 45 2.61 4.54 7.16
N LEU A 46 2.22 3.27 7.33
CA LEU A 46 3.03 2.27 8.04
C LEU A 46 4.36 2.00 7.33
N ALA A 47 4.34 1.90 6.00
CA ALA A 47 5.52 1.70 5.19
C ALA A 47 6.49 2.89 5.27
N LEU A 48 5.98 4.12 5.27
CA LEU A 48 6.80 5.32 5.49
C LEU A 48 7.44 5.33 6.87
N ALA A 49 6.64 5.08 7.93
CA ALA A 49 7.16 5.03 9.30
C ALA A 49 8.23 3.93 9.47
N ALA A 50 8.01 2.75 8.87
CA ALA A 50 8.99 1.67 8.89
C ALA A 50 10.26 2.00 8.09
N ALA A 51 10.14 2.72 6.97
CA ALA A 51 11.27 3.15 6.16
C ALA A 51 12.14 4.22 6.86
N GLU A 52 11.55 5.04 7.72
CA GLU A 52 12.26 6.06 8.51
C GLU A 52 12.95 5.49 9.76
N CYS A 53 12.63 4.24 10.14
CA CYS A 53 13.20 3.60 11.31
C CYS A 53 14.70 3.30 11.08
N LYS A 54 15.57 3.87 11.91
CA LYS A 54 17.04 3.72 11.82
C LYS A 54 17.57 2.40 12.36
N HIS A 55 16.73 1.61 13.04
CA HIS A 55 17.12 0.37 13.69
C HIS A 55 16.24 -0.79 13.21
N GLY A 56 16.89 -1.84 12.70
CA GLY A 56 16.24 -3.05 12.17
C GLY A 56 16.21 -3.11 10.65
N THR A 57 15.67 -4.20 10.11
CA THR A 57 15.39 -4.35 8.67
C THR A 57 14.07 -3.63 8.38
N PRO A 58 14.03 -2.59 7.53
CA PRO A 58 12.83 -1.80 7.27
C PRO A 58 11.89 -2.59 6.36
N VAL A 59 11.22 -3.59 6.91
CA VAL A 59 10.26 -4.43 6.20
C VAL A 59 8.87 -4.30 6.79
N VAL A 60 7.87 -4.36 5.92
CA VAL A 60 6.46 -4.49 6.28
C VAL A 60 5.97 -5.83 5.75
N THR A 61 5.31 -6.59 6.62
CA THR A 61 4.67 -7.85 6.23
C THR A 61 3.26 -7.56 5.78
N LEU A 62 2.92 -8.00 4.57
CA LEU A 62 1.57 -7.93 4.03
C LEU A 62 0.97 -9.32 3.83
N THR A 63 -0.36 -9.41 3.94
CA THR A 63 -1.10 -10.54 3.40
C THR A 63 -1.05 -10.52 1.87
N SER A 64 -1.41 -11.64 1.25
CA SER A 64 -1.51 -11.71 -0.21
C SER A 64 -2.58 -10.77 -0.78
N GLU A 65 -3.66 -10.51 -0.03
CA GLU A 65 -4.75 -9.61 -0.44
C GLU A 65 -4.29 -8.15 -0.38
N GLU A 66 -3.57 -7.77 0.68
CA GLU A 66 -2.97 -6.44 0.82
C GLU A 66 -1.91 -6.18 -0.26
N PHE A 67 -1.12 -7.19 -0.60
CA PHE A 67 -0.19 -7.11 -1.72
C PHE A 67 -0.92 -6.90 -3.05
N TRP A 68 -1.97 -7.68 -3.32
CA TRP A 68 -2.77 -7.57 -4.54
C TRP A 68 -3.39 -6.19 -4.68
N LEU A 69 -3.91 -5.63 -3.58
CA LEU A 69 -4.50 -4.30 -3.53
C LEU A 69 -3.55 -3.19 -4.03
N ILE A 70 -2.25 -3.34 -3.72
CA ILE A 70 -1.21 -2.34 -4.01
C ILE A 70 -0.55 -2.60 -5.35
N SER A 71 -0.46 -3.85 -5.79
CA SER A 71 0.14 -4.19 -7.08
C SER A 71 -0.68 -3.56 -8.21
N ASN A 72 0.00 -3.04 -9.25
CA ASN A 72 -0.65 -2.50 -10.46
C ASN A 72 -1.48 -3.54 -11.25
N ASN A 73 -1.56 -4.79 -10.78
CA ASN A 73 -2.50 -5.76 -11.30
C ASN A 73 -3.83 -5.52 -10.57
N TRP A 74 -4.59 -4.52 -11.00
CA TRP A 74 -6.02 -4.45 -10.66
C TRP A 74 -6.84 -5.05 -11.78
#